data_AF-A0A536ECJ2-F1
#
_entry.id   AF-A0A536ECJ2-F1
#
_cell.length_a   1.000
_cell.length_b   1.000
_cell.length_c   1.000
_cell.angle_alpha   90.00
_cell.angle_beta   90.00
_cell.angle_gamma   90.00
#
_symmetry.space_group_name_H-M   'P 1'
#
loop_
_entity.id
_entity.type
_entity.pdbx_description
1 polymer ?
#
loop_
_entity_poly.entity_id
_entity_poly.type
_entity_poly.pdbx_seq_one_letter_code
_entity_poly.pdbx_strand_id
1 'polypeptide(L)'
;MGIGQRGLVGLGLAALVAGSFTAAGTRDAKAGSAPIGFSTPMVMDPIETVGEPTIVHSPASDNTVYASGPWGTGTQRSIWNASADGGETFRLVQQCAPQSGEVGKVCPPPTAVQGTPNPPGGGDTDQRLDHTGKDYFVDLWALACDRVATTTDHGATAVQNAYGCNSPTVIPASRPDGSDRQWLAAFDPALTGVKSTAPDAATAPLMYMEYNNLQTIQTNPAYWVRSIDGINYTPANNDNGNVGSDGYPAVDQITGKVFEATDGGNNTLVLNIGTPIDASGDLCFL
;
A
#
# COMPACT_ATOMS: atom_id res chain seq x y z
N MET A 1 54.64 -77.94 -15.12
CA MET A 1 53.80 -76.89 -15.74
C MET A 1 53.08 -76.16 -14.61
N GLY A 2 53.32 -74.85 -14.44
CA GLY A 2 52.59 -73.90 -13.57
C GLY A 2 52.65 -74.17 -12.05
N ILE A 3 53.51 -73.52 -11.23
CA ILE A 3 53.45 -72.13 -10.70
C ILE A 3 52.24 -71.90 -9.76
N GLY A 4 52.50 -71.48 -8.51
CA GLY A 4 51.51 -70.78 -7.68
C GLY A 4 51.70 -70.82 -6.16
N GLN A 5 52.61 -69.99 -5.64
CA GLN A 5 52.87 -69.66 -4.22
C GLN A 5 51.61 -69.25 -3.42
N ARG A 6 51.40 -69.77 -2.19
CA ARG A 6 51.83 -69.30 -0.84
C ARG A 6 51.16 -68.02 -0.29
N GLY A 7 50.67 -68.17 0.94
CA GLY A 7 50.63 -67.15 2.01
C GLY A 7 49.21 -66.79 2.48
N LEU A 8 48.92 -66.51 3.75
CA LEU A 8 49.66 -66.48 5.02
C LEU A 8 48.62 -66.09 6.12
N VAL A 9 48.80 -66.57 7.35
CA VAL A 9 48.43 -65.94 8.65
C VAL A 9 46.95 -65.86 9.07
N GLY A 10 46.58 -66.71 10.06
CA GLY A 10 46.62 -66.36 11.49
C GLY A 10 45.57 -65.41 12.10
N LEU A 11 44.76 -66.00 12.99
CA LEU A 11 44.25 -65.52 14.31
C LEU A 11 43.50 -64.18 14.44
N GLY A 12 42.32 -64.26 15.08
CA GLY A 12 41.73 -63.13 15.81
C GLY A 12 40.27 -63.35 16.24
N LEU A 13 40.07 -63.92 17.43
CA LEU A 13 38.80 -63.78 18.16
C LEU A 13 38.60 -62.29 18.51
N ALA A 14 37.45 -61.71 18.18
CA ALA A 14 36.98 -60.46 18.77
C ALA A 14 35.51 -60.62 19.18
N ALA A 15 35.27 -60.44 20.48
CA ALA A 15 34.01 -60.65 21.16
C ALA A 15 32.94 -59.62 20.73
N LEU A 16 31.69 -60.09 20.57
CA LEU A 16 30.51 -59.23 20.51
C LEU A 16 30.31 -58.56 21.87
N VAL A 17 30.50 -57.25 21.95
CA VAL A 17 29.97 -56.43 23.04
C VAL A 17 28.68 -55.80 22.53
N ALA A 18 27.55 -56.32 23.02
CA ALA A 18 26.24 -55.70 22.84
C ALA A 18 26.15 -54.46 23.74
N GLY A 19 26.54 -53.31 23.20
CA GLY A 19 26.27 -52.00 23.79
C GLY A 19 24.90 -51.51 23.32
N SER A 20 23.90 -51.58 24.19
CA SER A 20 22.60 -50.94 24.01
C SER A 20 22.76 -49.42 23.95
N PHE A 21 22.75 -48.86 22.75
CA PHE A 21 22.58 -47.43 22.55
C PHE A 21 21.11 -47.08 22.74
N THR A 22 20.83 -46.28 23.76
CA THR A 22 19.56 -45.57 23.92
C THR A 22 19.30 -44.75 22.67
N ALA A 23 18.13 -44.96 22.07
CA ALA A 23 17.65 -44.16 20.94
C ALA A 23 17.57 -42.69 21.36
N ALA A 24 18.59 -41.91 21.03
CA ALA A 24 18.48 -40.47 20.98
C ALA A 24 17.45 -40.15 19.90
N GLY A 25 16.28 -39.66 20.32
CA GLY A 25 15.25 -39.20 19.40
C GLY A 25 15.87 -38.28 18.36
N THR A 26 15.69 -38.61 17.09
CA THR A 26 15.96 -37.72 15.98
C THR A 26 15.08 -36.49 16.18
N ARG A 27 15.65 -35.43 16.76
CA ARG A 27 15.06 -34.11 16.63
C ARG A 27 15.07 -33.82 15.14
N ASP A 28 13.91 -33.58 14.55
CA ASP A 28 13.83 -33.04 13.20
C ASP A 28 14.79 -31.84 13.13
N ALA A 29 15.82 -31.97 12.31
CA ALA A 29 16.74 -30.88 12.07
C ALA A 29 15.89 -29.74 11.50
N LYS A 30 15.80 -28.64 12.25
CA LYS A 30 15.17 -27.41 11.78
C LYS A 30 15.81 -27.09 10.43
N ALA A 31 15.03 -27.15 9.34
CA ALA A 31 15.54 -26.81 8.03
C ALA A 31 16.23 -25.44 8.13
N GLY A 32 17.52 -25.39 7.82
CA GLY A 32 18.25 -24.12 7.79
C GLY A 32 17.48 -23.17 6.86
N SER A 33 17.34 -21.90 7.26
CA SER A 33 16.75 -20.90 6.39
C SER A 33 17.48 -20.93 5.04
N ALA A 34 16.75 -21.12 3.95
CA ALA A 34 17.32 -20.91 2.63
C ALA A 34 18.00 -19.53 2.62
N PRO A 35 19.22 -19.40 2.07
CA PRO A 35 19.85 -18.10 1.91
C PRO A 35 18.90 -17.14 1.18
N ILE A 36 18.82 -15.89 1.63
CA ILE A 36 18.08 -14.85 0.90
C ILE A 36 18.76 -14.67 -0.45
N GLY A 37 18.04 -14.96 -1.52
CA GLY A 37 18.46 -14.72 -2.90
C GLY A 37 17.57 -13.65 -3.54
N PHE A 38 18.13 -12.91 -4.49
CA PHE A 38 17.39 -11.96 -5.32
C PHE A 38 17.30 -12.52 -6.74
N SER A 39 16.13 -12.39 -7.36
CA SER A 39 15.95 -12.65 -8.78
C SER A 39 16.66 -11.59 -9.64
N THR A 40 16.65 -11.77 -10.95
CA THR A 40 17.07 -10.73 -11.90
C THR A 40 16.15 -9.51 -11.74
N PRO A 41 16.69 -8.28 -11.65
CA PRO A 41 15.87 -7.08 -11.58
C PRO A 41 14.93 -6.96 -12.79
N MET A 42 13.68 -6.61 -12.53
CA MET A 42 12.66 -6.35 -13.55
C MET A 42 12.41 -4.86 -13.69
N VAL A 43 12.13 -4.42 -14.91
CA VAL A 43 11.72 -3.05 -15.21
C VAL A 43 10.20 -3.04 -15.34
N MET A 44 9.51 -2.40 -14.38
CA MET A 44 8.05 -2.28 -14.37
C MET A 44 7.54 -1.53 -15.61
N ASP A 45 8.14 -0.37 -15.90
CA ASP A 45 7.77 0.48 -17.02
C ASP A 45 9.05 1.04 -17.68
N PRO A 46 9.35 0.65 -18.93
CA PRO A 46 10.53 1.14 -19.64
C PRO A 46 10.29 2.44 -20.42
N ILE A 47 9.06 2.96 -20.44
CA ILE A 47 8.63 4.11 -21.26
C ILE A 47 8.54 5.36 -20.40
N GLU A 48 7.92 5.24 -19.23
CA GLU A 48 7.52 6.34 -18.39
C GLU A 48 8.49 6.46 -17.21
N THR A 49 9.15 7.61 -17.09
CA THR A 49 10.18 7.85 -16.07
C THR A 49 9.55 8.17 -14.72
N VAL A 50 9.47 7.18 -13.85
CA VAL A 50 8.88 7.32 -12.51
C VAL A 50 9.85 7.95 -11.51
N GLY A 51 9.42 8.99 -10.82
CA GLY A 51 9.98 9.43 -9.55
C GLY A 51 9.22 8.79 -8.37
N GLU A 52 9.88 8.65 -7.21
CA GLU A 52 9.22 8.30 -5.92
C GLU A 52 8.23 7.13 -5.99
N PRO A 53 8.70 5.92 -6.34
CA PRO A 53 7.81 4.79 -6.53
C PRO A 53 7.23 4.28 -5.21
N THR A 54 5.94 3.97 -5.24
CA THR A 54 5.27 3.15 -4.23
C THR A 54 5.11 1.73 -4.79
N ILE A 55 5.30 0.72 -3.94
CA ILE A 55 5.05 -0.68 -4.28
C ILE A 55 4.33 -1.36 -3.12
N VAL A 56 3.25 -2.06 -3.44
CA VAL A 56 2.42 -2.76 -2.47
C VAL A 56 2.14 -4.18 -2.95
N HIS A 57 2.26 -5.16 -2.05
CA HIS A 57 1.95 -6.56 -2.33
C HIS A 57 0.60 -6.92 -1.71
N SER A 58 -0.30 -7.45 -2.52
CA SER A 58 -1.62 -7.91 -2.11
C SER A 58 -1.52 -8.89 -0.94
N PRO A 59 -2.23 -8.65 0.17
CA PRO A 59 -2.36 -9.64 1.23
C PRO A 59 -3.28 -10.79 0.83
N ALA A 60 -4.08 -10.62 -0.23
CA ALA A 60 -4.83 -11.73 -0.81
C ALA A 60 -3.85 -12.76 -1.37
N SER A 61 -4.24 -14.04 -1.32
CA SER A 61 -3.45 -15.15 -1.86
C SER A 61 -3.50 -15.21 -3.39
N ASP A 62 -3.37 -14.06 -4.05
CA ASP A 62 -3.48 -13.87 -5.50
C ASP A 62 -2.16 -13.41 -6.16
N ASN A 63 -1.10 -13.18 -5.36
CA ASN A 63 0.24 -12.72 -5.78
C ASN A 63 0.24 -11.38 -6.52
N THR A 64 -0.79 -10.55 -6.33
CA THR A 64 -0.85 -9.27 -7.01
C THR A 64 0.14 -8.30 -6.40
N VAL A 65 0.90 -7.61 -7.24
CA VAL A 65 1.76 -6.50 -6.82
C VAL A 65 1.30 -5.26 -7.57
N TYR A 66 1.03 -4.18 -6.85
CA TYR A 66 0.77 -2.89 -7.47
C TYR A 66 1.97 -1.98 -7.25
N ALA A 67 2.22 -1.11 -8.21
CA ALA A 67 3.24 -0.10 -8.11
C ALA A 67 2.80 1.18 -8.83
N SER A 68 3.21 2.31 -8.28
CA SER A 68 2.84 3.63 -8.80
C SER A 68 3.97 4.63 -8.63
N GLY A 69 3.82 5.79 -9.27
CA GLY A 69 4.65 6.96 -9.00
C GLY A 69 4.40 8.09 -10.01
N PRO A 70 4.81 9.33 -9.71
CA PRO A 70 4.77 10.43 -10.67
C PRO A 70 5.60 10.13 -11.91
N TRP A 71 5.01 10.30 -13.10
CA TRP A 71 5.79 10.51 -14.32
C TRP A 71 6.33 11.95 -14.39
N GLY A 72 5.66 12.87 -13.69
CA GLY A 72 6.19 14.20 -13.36
C GLY A 72 5.21 15.33 -13.66
N THR A 73 5.45 16.49 -13.02
CA THR A 73 4.59 17.67 -13.15
C THR A 73 4.59 18.25 -14.57
N GLY A 74 5.66 18.03 -15.34
CA GLY A 74 5.73 18.43 -16.75
C GLY A 74 4.81 17.61 -17.67
N THR A 75 4.56 16.34 -17.33
CA THR A 75 3.62 15.48 -18.08
C THR A 75 2.21 15.52 -17.50
N GLN A 76 2.08 15.96 -16.24
CA GLN A 76 0.84 15.96 -15.44
C GLN A 76 0.21 14.57 -15.37
N ARG A 77 1.05 13.55 -15.18
CA ARG A 77 0.66 12.14 -15.19
C ARG A 77 1.35 11.36 -14.09
N SER A 78 0.65 10.35 -13.61
CA SER A 78 1.17 9.34 -12.71
C SER A 78 0.96 7.96 -13.31
N ILE A 79 1.83 7.04 -12.93
CA ILE A 79 1.71 5.63 -13.32
C ILE A 79 1.01 4.87 -12.20
N TRP A 80 0.20 3.90 -12.58
CA TRP A 80 -0.37 2.92 -11.69
C TRP A 80 -0.44 1.56 -12.41
N ASN A 81 0.45 0.65 -12.03
CA ASN A 81 0.65 -0.64 -12.67
C ASN A 81 0.32 -1.77 -11.69
N ALA A 82 -0.12 -2.90 -12.24
CA ALA A 82 -0.37 -4.13 -11.52
C ALA A 82 0.39 -5.30 -12.18
N SER A 83 0.90 -6.19 -11.35
CA SER A 83 1.41 -7.50 -11.71
C SER A 83 0.49 -8.55 -11.10
N ALA A 84 0.10 -9.55 -11.88
CA ALA A 84 -0.68 -10.71 -11.40
C ALA A 84 0.20 -11.95 -11.19
N ASP A 85 1.52 -11.81 -11.31
CA ASP A 85 2.50 -12.89 -11.31
C ASP A 85 3.64 -12.67 -10.32
N GLY A 86 3.38 -11.94 -9.22
CA GLY A 86 4.35 -11.76 -8.13
C GLY A 86 5.45 -10.73 -8.42
N GLY A 87 5.24 -9.84 -9.39
CA GLY A 87 6.18 -8.78 -9.78
C GLY A 87 7.07 -9.12 -10.98
N GLU A 88 6.77 -10.20 -11.72
CA GLU A 88 7.55 -10.61 -12.90
C GLU A 88 7.14 -9.80 -14.15
N THR A 89 5.85 -9.53 -14.34
CA THR A 89 5.35 -8.66 -15.41
C THR A 89 4.34 -7.65 -14.90
N PHE A 90 4.39 -6.43 -15.45
CA PHE A 90 3.50 -5.35 -15.07
C PHE A 90 2.68 -4.87 -16.26
N ARG A 91 1.43 -4.50 -15.97
CA ARG A 91 0.51 -3.87 -16.90
C ARG A 91 -0.12 -2.65 -16.24
N LEU A 92 -0.46 -1.66 -17.05
CA LEU A 92 -1.21 -0.50 -16.59
C LEU A 92 -2.57 -0.92 -16.02
N VAL A 93 -2.88 -0.41 -14.83
CA VAL A 93 -4.23 -0.49 -14.25
C VAL A 93 -5.16 0.34 -15.12
N GLN A 94 -6.38 -0.15 -15.36
CA GLN A 94 -7.33 0.59 -16.17
C GLN A 94 -7.73 1.90 -15.54
N GLN A 95 -7.65 2.96 -16.34
CA GLN A 95 -7.83 4.33 -15.88
C GLN A 95 -8.67 5.13 -16.87
N CYS A 96 -9.35 6.15 -16.38
CA CYS A 96 -10.06 7.13 -17.18
C CYS A 96 -9.41 8.49 -17.05
N ALA A 97 -9.72 9.40 -17.96
CA ALA A 97 -9.61 10.83 -17.67
C ALA A 97 -10.86 11.24 -16.84
N PRO A 98 -10.74 11.45 -15.51
CA PRO A 98 -11.84 11.99 -14.73
C PRO A 98 -12.10 13.43 -15.15
N GLN A 99 -13.35 13.87 -15.02
CA GLN A 99 -13.70 15.28 -15.13
C GLN A 99 -13.89 15.86 -13.73
N SER A 100 -13.67 17.16 -13.56
CA SER A 100 -13.99 17.84 -12.30
C SER A 100 -15.47 17.62 -11.95
N GLY A 101 -15.75 17.25 -10.69
CA GLY A 101 -17.08 16.92 -10.20
C GLY A 101 -17.59 15.51 -10.55
N GLU A 102 -16.82 14.71 -11.27
CA GLU A 102 -17.16 13.31 -11.58
C GLU A 102 -16.88 12.41 -10.37
N VAL A 103 -17.90 11.67 -9.91
CA VAL A 103 -17.80 10.75 -8.77
C VAL A 103 -18.08 9.31 -9.21
N GLY A 104 -17.18 8.38 -8.86
CA GLY A 104 -17.42 6.94 -8.98
C GLY A 104 -17.50 6.40 -10.42
N LYS A 105 -16.68 6.91 -11.33
CA LYS A 105 -16.65 6.43 -12.71
C LYS A 105 -15.90 5.11 -12.82
N VAL A 106 -16.55 4.14 -13.43
CA VAL A 106 -15.93 2.87 -13.82
C VAL A 106 -15.12 3.05 -15.11
N CYS A 107 -13.89 2.58 -15.09
CA CYS A 107 -12.95 2.63 -16.19
C CYS A 107 -12.89 1.30 -16.92
N PRO A 108 -13.49 1.22 -18.13
CA PRO A 108 -13.49 -0.01 -18.90
C PRO A 108 -12.09 -0.29 -19.49
N PRO A 109 -11.78 -1.55 -19.84
CA PRO A 109 -10.57 -1.88 -20.59
C PRO A 109 -10.50 -1.14 -21.94
N PRO A 110 -9.29 -0.83 -22.44
CA PRO A 110 -9.11 -0.22 -23.75
C PRO A 110 -9.60 -1.19 -24.83
N THR A 111 -9.98 -0.61 -25.95
CA THR A 111 -10.31 -1.36 -27.17
C THR A 111 -9.23 -1.14 -28.21
N ALA A 112 -9.22 -1.93 -29.28
CA ALA A 112 -8.32 -1.70 -30.41
C ALA A 112 -8.49 -0.32 -31.07
N VAL A 113 -9.62 0.36 -30.82
CA VAL A 113 -9.94 1.69 -31.38
C VAL A 113 -9.65 2.80 -30.37
N GLN A 114 -10.01 2.57 -29.11
CA GLN A 114 -9.83 3.50 -28.01
C GLN A 114 -8.74 2.95 -27.08
N GLY A 115 -7.52 3.45 -27.26
CA GLY A 115 -6.39 3.13 -26.38
C GLY A 115 -6.61 3.61 -24.95
N THR A 116 -5.59 3.45 -24.11
CA THR A 116 -5.68 3.85 -22.70
C THR A 116 -5.84 5.37 -22.58
N PRO A 117 -6.86 5.86 -21.85
CA PRO A 117 -6.99 7.27 -21.50
C PRO A 117 -5.76 7.76 -20.71
N ASN A 118 -5.50 9.06 -20.80
CA ASN A 118 -4.45 9.72 -20.02
C ASN A 118 -5.08 10.31 -18.75
N PRO A 119 -4.96 9.64 -17.59
CA PRO A 119 -5.42 10.24 -16.35
C PRO A 119 -4.53 11.41 -15.93
N PRO A 120 -5.05 12.31 -15.07
CA PRO A 120 -4.25 13.31 -14.41
C PRO A 120 -3.24 12.67 -13.45
N GLY A 121 -2.32 13.49 -12.95
CA GLY A 121 -1.32 13.13 -11.96
C GLY A 121 -0.15 14.10 -12.01
N GLY A 122 1.06 13.60 -11.83
CA GLY A 122 2.30 14.33 -12.05
C GLY A 122 3.02 14.74 -10.76
N GLY A 123 2.31 14.76 -9.64
CA GLY A 123 2.93 14.77 -8.31
C GLY A 123 2.83 13.40 -7.64
N ASP A 124 3.05 13.40 -6.33
CA ASP A 124 3.14 12.21 -5.47
C ASP A 124 2.00 11.21 -5.73
N THR A 125 2.29 9.93 -5.49
CA THR A 125 1.27 8.87 -5.50
C THR A 125 1.38 8.03 -4.25
N ASP A 126 0.26 7.49 -3.78
CA ASP A 126 0.26 6.53 -2.70
C ASP A 126 -0.75 5.40 -2.90
N GLN A 127 -0.47 4.27 -2.26
CA GLN A 127 -1.25 3.05 -2.35
C GLN A 127 -1.39 2.35 -1.01
N ARG A 128 -2.58 1.79 -0.78
CA ARG A 128 -2.88 0.90 0.34
C ARG A 128 -3.78 -0.22 -0.11
N LEU A 129 -3.62 -1.38 0.53
CA LEU A 129 -4.45 -2.56 0.27
C LEU A 129 -5.25 -2.91 1.52
N ASP A 130 -6.47 -3.38 1.32
CA ASP A 130 -7.22 -4.08 2.36
C ASP A 130 -6.96 -5.60 2.35
N HIS A 131 -7.48 -6.31 3.35
CA HIS A 131 -7.34 -7.76 3.50
C HIS A 131 -7.93 -8.57 2.36
N THR A 132 -8.76 -7.97 1.50
CA THR A 132 -9.33 -8.62 0.31
C THR A 132 -8.44 -8.47 -0.91
N GLY A 133 -7.37 -7.67 -0.84
CA GLY A 133 -6.51 -7.35 -1.98
C GLY A 133 -7.01 -6.19 -2.84
N LYS A 134 -8.03 -5.45 -2.36
CA LYS A 134 -8.49 -4.22 -3.03
C LYS A 134 -7.43 -3.14 -2.87
N ASP A 135 -7.00 -2.58 -3.98
CA ASP A 135 -6.04 -1.47 -4.00
C ASP A 135 -6.78 -0.14 -3.93
N TYR A 136 -6.26 0.75 -3.09
CA TYR A 136 -6.69 2.11 -2.87
C TYR A 136 -5.56 3.00 -3.30
N PHE A 137 -5.77 3.69 -4.40
CA PHE A 137 -4.77 4.53 -5.06
C PHE A 137 -5.17 6.00 -4.94
N VAL A 138 -4.18 6.84 -4.73
CA VAL A 138 -4.32 8.29 -4.83
C VAL A 138 -3.13 8.90 -5.55
N ASP A 139 -3.38 9.90 -6.39
CA ASP A 139 -2.34 10.72 -6.97
C ASP A 139 -2.67 12.20 -7.01
N LEU A 140 -1.60 12.98 -6.92
CA LEU A 140 -1.65 14.43 -6.99
C LEU A 140 -1.86 14.89 -8.42
N TRP A 141 -3.00 15.52 -8.69
CA TRP A 141 -3.29 16.17 -9.97
C TRP A 141 -2.58 17.54 -10.03
N ALA A 142 -1.25 17.51 -10.16
CA ALA A 142 -0.40 18.67 -10.40
C ALA A 142 -0.68 19.87 -9.46
N LEU A 143 -0.75 19.62 -8.15
CA LEU A 143 -1.07 20.58 -7.08
C LEU A 143 -2.48 21.17 -7.12
N ALA A 144 -3.32 20.81 -8.10
CA ALA A 144 -4.66 21.36 -8.22
C ALA A 144 -5.66 20.68 -7.28
N CYS A 145 -5.54 19.35 -7.13
CA CYS A 145 -6.42 18.48 -6.38
C CYS A 145 -5.89 17.04 -6.45
N ASP A 146 -6.66 16.06 -5.98
CA ASP A 146 -6.29 14.64 -6.04
C ASP A 146 -7.20 13.87 -7.00
N ARG A 147 -6.68 12.77 -7.54
CA ARG A 147 -7.53 11.68 -8.03
C ARG A 147 -7.41 10.51 -7.06
N VAL A 148 -8.57 9.96 -6.72
CA VAL A 148 -8.67 8.73 -5.92
C VAL A 148 -9.25 7.63 -6.80
N ALA A 149 -8.72 6.43 -6.67
CA ALA A 149 -9.17 5.28 -7.44
C ALA A 149 -9.06 3.98 -6.65
N THR A 150 -9.82 2.98 -7.06
CA THR A 150 -9.73 1.63 -6.51
C THR A 150 -9.84 0.57 -7.59
N THR A 151 -9.24 -0.59 -7.35
CA THR A 151 -9.42 -1.80 -8.17
C THR A 151 -9.49 -3.05 -7.29
N THR A 152 -10.21 -4.06 -7.76
CA THR A 152 -10.42 -5.35 -7.07
C THR A 152 -10.15 -6.55 -7.98
N ASP A 153 -9.69 -6.30 -9.21
CA ASP A 153 -9.56 -7.31 -10.27
C ASP A 153 -8.17 -7.25 -10.93
N HIS A 154 -7.15 -7.04 -10.09
CA HIS A 154 -5.75 -6.92 -10.50
C HIS A 154 -5.53 -5.76 -11.50
N GLY A 155 -6.35 -4.71 -11.42
CA GLY A 155 -6.33 -3.57 -12.33
C GLY A 155 -6.94 -3.83 -13.70
N ALA A 156 -7.79 -4.85 -13.87
CA ALA A 156 -8.54 -5.05 -15.12
C ALA A 156 -9.67 -4.03 -15.29
N THR A 157 -10.20 -3.50 -14.20
CA THR A 157 -11.06 -2.31 -14.15
C THR A 157 -10.67 -1.47 -12.93
N ALA A 158 -11.01 -0.18 -12.97
CA ALA A 158 -10.92 0.66 -11.78
C ALA A 158 -12.17 1.53 -11.65
N VAL A 159 -12.45 1.95 -10.42
CA VAL A 159 -13.38 3.03 -10.14
C VAL A 159 -12.56 4.24 -9.72
N GLN A 160 -12.88 5.43 -10.21
CA GLN A 160 -12.15 6.65 -9.85
C GLN A 160 -13.07 7.85 -9.61
N ASN A 161 -12.52 8.86 -8.94
CA ASN A 161 -13.16 10.13 -8.65
C ASN A 161 -12.12 11.27 -8.66
N ALA A 162 -12.54 12.46 -9.08
CA ALA A 162 -11.78 13.70 -8.90
C ALA A 162 -12.08 14.25 -7.49
N TYR A 163 -11.14 14.09 -6.57
CA TYR A 163 -11.27 14.55 -5.19
C TYR A 163 -10.64 15.93 -5.02
N GLY A 164 -11.31 16.87 -4.37
CA GLY A 164 -10.79 18.24 -4.24
C GLY A 164 -10.95 19.13 -5.48
N CYS A 165 -11.07 18.57 -6.69
CA CYS A 165 -11.11 19.36 -7.94
C CYS A 165 -12.44 20.12 -8.11
N ASN A 166 -12.59 21.34 -7.57
CA ASN A 166 -13.86 22.06 -7.71
C ASN A 166 -14.22 22.32 -9.17
N SER A 167 -15.50 22.06 -9.46
CA SER A 167 -16.22 22.71 -10.53
C SER A 167 -16.97 23.88 -9.90
N PRO A 168 -17.01 25.08 -10.51
CA PRO A 168 -17.74 26.25 -10.00
C PRO A 168 -19.27 26.06 -9.90
N THR A 169 -19.79 24.84 -10.09
CA THR A 169 -21.23 24.53 -10.20
C THR A 169 -21.72 23.44 -9.25
N VAL A 170 -20.89 22.84 -8.40
CA VAL A 170 -21.31 21.74 -7.50
C VAL A 170 -21.33 22.19 -6.03
N ILE A 171 -22.46 21.95 -5.36
CA ILE A 171 -22.68 22.16 -3.92
C ILE A 171 -22.67 20.79 -3.22
N PRO A 172 -22.05 20.64 -2.04
CA PRO A 172 -21.51 21.70 -1.17
C PRO A 172 -20.11 22.21 -1.55
N ALA A 173 -19.91 23.50 -1.32
CA ALA A 173 -18.71 24.28 -1.65
C ALA A 173 -17.52 24.04 -0.69
N SER A 174 -17.26 22.79 -0.30
CA SER A 174 -16.27 22.47 0.75
C SER A 174 -15.15 21.53 0.28
N ARG A 175 -14.80 21.54 -1.00
CA ARG A 175 -13.63 20.79 -1.51
C ARG A 175 -12.53 21.79 -1.88
N PRO A 176 -11.25 21.55 -1.51
CA PRO A 176 -10.21 22.56 -1.65
C PRO A 176 -9.66 22.67 -3.08
N ASP A 177 -9.57 23.88 -3.62
CA ASP A 177 -8.71 24.16 -4.78
C ASP A 177 -7.25 24.17 -4.33
N GLY A 178 -6.61 23.00 -4.41
CA GLY A 178 -5.19 22.83 -4.14
C GLY A 178 -4.91 21.74 -3.10
N SER A 179 -4.07 20.79 -3.50
CA SER A 179 -3.61 19.67 -2.68
C SER A 179 -2.09 19.53 -2.84
N ASP A 180 -1.40 19.01 -1.83
CA ASP A 180 -0.03 18.54 -1.92
C ASP A 180 0.18 17.37 -0.93
N ARG A 181 1.13 16.48 -1.23
CA ARG A 181 1.60 15.40 -0.33
C ARG A 181 0.46 14.54 0.24
N GLN A 182 -0.40 13.99 -0.61
CA GLN A 182 -1.53 13.17 -0.16
C GLN A 182 -1.09 11.73 0.18
N TRP A 183 -1.37 11.30 1.40
CA TRP A 183 -0.90 10.02 1.94
C TRP A 183 -2.01 9.19 2.56
N LEU A 184 -2.01 7.89 2.28
CA LEU A 184 -3.05 6.95 2.72
C LEU A 184 -2.61 6.14 3.94
N ALA A 185 -3.59 5.87 4.81
CA ALA A 185 -3.46 4.96 5.94
C ALA A 185 -4.67 4.02 5.98
N ALA A 186 -4.44 2.70 6.02
CA ALA A 186 -5.52 1.71 6.08
C ALA A 186 -5.72 1.22 7.51
N PHE A 187 -6.92 1.40 8.05
CA PHE A 187 -7.40 0.68 9.21
C PHE A 187 -8.16 -0.57 8.74
N ASP A 188 -7.51 -1.73 8.91
CA ASP A 188 -8.06 -3.02 8.60
C ASP A 188 -7.44 -4.10 9.50
N PRO A 189 -8.06 -4.37 10.67
CA PRO A 189 -7.58 -5.37 11.62
C PRO A 189 -7.45 -6.78 11.01
N ALA A 190 -8.19 -7.10 9.95
CA ALA A 190 -8.12 -8.39 9.29
C ALA A 190 -6.77 -8.61 8.57
N LEU A 191 -6.08 -7.53 8.14
CA LEU A 191 -4.73 -7.61 7.56
C LEU A 191 -3.71 -8.27 8.50
N THR A 192 -3.86 -8.04 9.81
CA THR A 192 -2.91 -8.51 10.82
C THR A 192 -3.47 -9.65 11.68
N GLY A 193 -4.75 -9.99 11.52
CA GLY A 193 -5.45 -10.99 12.32
C GLY A 193 -5.69 -10.57 13.77
N VAL A 194 -5.53 -9.29 14.11
CA VAL A 194 -5.72 -8.78 15.47
C VAL A 194 -7.21 -8.51 15.74
N LYS A 195 -7.60 -8.60 17.01
CA LYS A 195 -8.90 -8.09 17.46
C LYS A 195 -8.75 -6.62 17.82
N SER A 196 -9.46 -5.76 17.10
CA SER A 196 -9.46 -4.33 17.39
C SER A 196 -10.36 -3.97 18.56
N THR A 197 -9.95 -2.94 19.28
CA THR A 197 -10.68 -2.24 20.34
C THR A 197 -11.14 -0.85 19.90
N ALA A 198 -10.84 -0.48 18.66
CA ALA A 198 -11.17 0.81 18.10
C ALA A 198 -12.69 0.98 17.97
N PRO A 199 -13.25 2.17 18.27
CA PRO A 199 -14.67 2.46 18.07
C PRO A 199 -15.18 2.20 16.64
N ASP A 200 -14.33 2.42 15.64
CA ASP A 200 -14.57 2.28 14.19
C ASP A 200 -14.30 0.87 13.65
N ALA A 201 -14.04 -0.12 14.52
CA ALA A 201 -13.74 -1.51 14.11
C ALA A 201 -14.82 -2.15 13.21
N ALA A 202 -16.10 -1.78 13.39
CA ALA A 202 -17.19 -2.29 12.56
C ALA A 202 -17.23 -1.71 11.14
N THR A 203 -16.47 -0.65 10.90
CA THR A 203 -16.41 0.11 9.65
C THR A 203 -15.18 -0.26 8.81
N ALA A 204 -14.27 -1.10 9.35
CA ALA A 204 -13.12 -1.60 8.62
C ALA A 204 -13.52 -2.49 7.41
N PRO A 205 -12.81 -2.40 6.27
CA PRO A 205 -11.65 -1.53 6.00
C PRO A 205 -12.03 -0.05 5.91
N LEU A 206 -11.28 0.79 6.62
CA LEU A 206 -11.45 2.24 6.61
C LEU A 206 -10.15 2.89 6.14
N MET A 207 -10.25 3.73 5.11
CA MET A 207 -9.13 4.48 4.58
C MET A 207 -9.11 5.87 5.18
N TYR A 208 -7.99 6.25 5.78
CA TYR A 208 -7.66 7.63 6.11
C TYR A 208 -6.75 8.20 5.02
N MET A 209 -6.92 9.48 4.72
CA MET A 209 -6.04 10.23 3.86
C MET A 209 -5.71 11.56 4.53
N GLU A 210 -4.42 11.85 4.67
CA GLU A 210 -3.92 13.18 4.97
C GLU A 210 -3.48 13.83 3.66
N TYR A 211 -3.66 15.14 3.56
CA TYR A 211 -3.05 15.95 2.51
C TYR A 211 -2.92 17.40 2.98
N ASN A 212 -1.95 18.09 2.41
CA ASN A 212 -1.78 19.53 2.60
C ASN A 212 -2.79 20.29 1.74
N ASN A 213 -3.71 20.98 2.40
CA ASN A 213 -4.68 21.84 1.74
C ASN A 213 -4.05 23.20 1.42
N LEU A 214 -3.80 23.46 0.14
CA LEU A 214 -3.16 24.70 -0.31
C LEU A 214 -4.08 25.93 -0.28
N GLN A 215 -5.34 25.78 0.16
CA GLN A 215 -6.24 26.93 0.39
C GLN A 215 -6.06 27.54 1.78
N THR A 216 -5.66 28.82 1.78
CA THR A 216 -5.09 29.57 2.90
C THR A 216 -6.09 30.19 3.89
N ILE A 217 -7.19 29.51 4.25
CA ILE A 217 -8.15 30.05 5.25
C ILE A 217 -8.05 29.36 6.63
N GLN A 218 -7.38 28.22 6.73
CA GLN A 218 -7.26 27.49 8.00
C GLN A 218 -5.90 27.70 8.67
N THR A 219 -5.90 27.65 10.01
CA THR A 219 -4.69 27.81 10.84
C THR A 219 -3.71 26.64 10.69
N ASN A 220 -4.16 25.49 10.17
CA ASN A 220 -3.34 24.31 9.90
C ASN A 220 -3.52 23.85 8.43
N PRO A 221 -2.41 23.63 7.67
CA PRO A 221 -2.45 23.08 6.32
C PRO A 221 -2.92 21.61 6.22
N ALA A 222 -2.66 20.74 7.20
CA ALA A 222 -3.02 19.32 7.08
C ALA A 222 -4.53 19.09 7.20
N TYR A 223 -5.08 18.41 6.20
CA TYR A 223 -6.48 18.01 6.16
C TYR A 223 -6.60 16.49 6.19
N TRP A 224 -7.39 16.00 7.13
CA TRP A 224 -7.63 14.58 7.33
C TRP A 224 -9.03 14.24 6.86
N VAL A 225 -9.12 13.24 6.00
CA VAL A 225 -10.38 12.70 5.50
C VAL A 225 -10.38 11.18 5.60
N ARG A 226 -11.57 10.58 5.53
CA ARG A 226 -11.75 9.13 5.57
C ARG A 226 -12.72 8.64 4.52
N SER A 227 -12.63 7.36 4.18
CA SER A 227 -13.51 6.69 3.23
C SER A 227 -13.65 5.19 3.54
N ILE A 228 -14.87 4.68 3.41
CA ILE A 228 -15.18 3.24 3.47
C ILE A 228 -15.06 2.55 2.12
N ASP A 229 -15.05 3.32 1.02
CA ASP A 229 -15.05 2.79 -0.34
C ASP A 229 -13.79 3.15 -1.14
N GLY A 230 -12.98 4.08 -0.65
CA GLY A 230 -11.77 4.58 -1.30
C GLY A 230 -12.02 5.62 -2.40
N ILE A 231 -13.27 6.01 -2.60
CA ILE A 231 -13.72 6.88 -3.70
C ILE A 231 -14.38 8.14 -3.14
N ASN A 232 -15.24 7.98 -2.14
CA ASN A 232 -15.96 9.05 -1.49
C ASN A 232 -15.33 9.32 -0.13
N TYR A 233 -14.61 10.44 -0.04
CA TYR A 233 -13.99 10.89 1.19
C TYR A 233 -14.82 11.96 1.88
N THR A 234 -14.88 11.87 3.20
CA THR A 234 -15.49 12.86 4.10
C THR A 234 -14.48 13.31 5.14
N PRO A 235 -14.60 14.52 5.71
CA PRO A 235 -13.70 14.98 6.76
C PRO A 235 -13.57 13.96 7.90
N ALA A 236 -12.36 13.82 8.42
CA ALA A 236 -12.01 12.95 9.52
C ALA A 236 -11.50 13.69 10.76
N ASN A 237 -11.02 14.94 10.64
CA ASN A 237 -10.72 15.74 11.83
C ASN A 237 -12.02 16.33 12.42
N ASN A 238 -12.14 16.34 13.74
CA ASN A 238 -13.27 16.97 14.44
C ASN A 238 -12.83 18.18 15.30
N ASP A 239 -11.53 18.38 15.50
CA ASP A 239 -11.01 19.32 16.50
C ASP A 239 -9.94 20.31 15.99
N ASN A 240 -9.50 20.19 14.74
CA ASN A 240 -8.33 20.92 14.20
C ASN A 240 -7.08 20.80 15.10
N GLY A 241 -6.98 19.72 15.88
CA GLY A 241 -5.91 19.52 16.86
C GLY A 241 -4.60 19.02 16.27
N ASN A 242 -4.60 18.60 15.00
CA ASN A 242 -3.38 18.23 14.29
C ASN A 242 -2.48 19.46 14.12
N VAL A 243 -1.20 19.22 13.85
CA VAL A 243 -0.19 20.25 13.51
C VAL A 243 0.60 19.80 12.28
N GLY A 244 1.26 20.74 11.60
CA GLY A 244 2.08 20.44 10.41
C GLY A 244 1.27 19.85 9.26
N SER A 245 1.98 19.37 8.23
CA SER A 245 1.44 18.57 7.12
C SER A 245 2.55 17.72 6.52
N ASP A 246 2.22 16.93 5.50
CA ASP A 246 3.17 16.20 4.65
C ASP A 246 3.81 14.97 5.30
N GLY A 247 3.38 14.58 6.51
CA GLY A 247 3.88 13.40 7.20
C GLY A 247 3.20 12.14 6.68
N TYR A 248 3.97 11.07 6.48
CA TYR A 248 3.42 9.81 6.00
C TYR A 248 2.74 9.05 7.15
N PRO A 249 1.44 8.74 7.08
CA PRO A 249 0.68 8.24 8.22
C PRO A 249 0.74 6.72 8.36
N ALA A 250 0.58 6.24 9.59
CA ALA A 250 0.45 4.83 9.94
C ALA A 250 -0.72 4.61 10.89
N VAL A 251 -1.32 3.42 10.87
CA VAL A 251 -2.46 3.06 11.73
C VAL A 251 -2.13 1.87 12.62
N ASP A 252 -2.36 1.99 13.92
CA ASP A 252 -2.40 0.85 14.82
C ASP A 252 -3.70 0.08 14.67
N GLN A 253 -3.59 -1.16 14.17
CA GLN A 253 -4.72 -2.04 13.91
C GLN A 253 -5.48 -2.50 15.17
N ILE A 254 -4.89 -2.34 16.36
CA ILE A 254 -5.55 -2.70 17.63
C ILE A 254 -6.39 -1.55 18.17
N THR A 255 -5.89 -0.31 18.11
CA THR A 255 -6.59 0.85 18.71
C THR A 255 -7.24 1.78 17.69
N GLY A 256 -6.97 1.59 16.40
CA GLY A 256 -7.40 2.47 15.31
C GLY A 256 -6.68 3.82 15.32
N LYS A 257 -5.72 4.03 16.22
CA LYS A 257 -4.96 5.28 16.29
C LYS A 257 -4.16 5.49 15.02
N VAL A 258 -4.23 6.69 14.49
CA VAL A 258 -3.43 7.14 13.35
C VAL A 258 -2.27 7.97 13.87
N PHE A 259 -1.08 7.71 13.35
CA PHE A 259 0.17 8.33 13.73
C PHE A 259 0.78 9.02 12.51
N GLU A 260 1.21 10.25 12.67
CA GLU A 260 1.89 11.00 11.62
C GLU A 260 3.02 11.82 12.25
N ALA A 261 4.26 11.61 11.78
CA ALA A 261 5.38 12.45 12.15
C ALA A 261 5.52 13.60 11.16
N THR A 262 5.52 14.83 11.66
CA THR A 262 5.50 16.05 10.82
C THR A 262 6.36 17.17 11.43
N ASP A 263 6.57 18.25 10.69
CA ASP A 263 7.27 19.45 11.16
C ASP A 263 6.35 20.27 12.08
N GLY A 264 6.76 20.39 13.35
CA GLY A 264 6.08 21.24 14.33
C GLY A 264 6.47 22.72 14.23
N GLY A 265 7.30 23.06 13.24
CA GLY A 265 7.96 24.35 13.09
C GLY A 265 9.21 24.47 13.98
N ASN A 266 10.00 25.52 13.75
CA ASN A 266 11.22 25.81 14.51
C ASN A 266 12.22 24.63 14.58
N ASN A 267 12.34 23.85 13.50
CA ASN A 267 13.19 22.66 13.41
C ASN A 267 12.82 21.58 14.45
N THR A 268 11.53 21.42 14.76
CA THR A 268 11.04 20.37 15.67
C THR A 268 10.25 19.34 14.89
N LEU A 269 10.45 18.07 15.24
CA LEU A 269 9.59 16.98 14.77
C LEU A 269 8.54 16.71 15.85
N VAL A 270 7.28 16.65 15.44
CA VAL A 270 6.13 16.35 16.31
C VAL A 270 5.43 15.11 15.79
N LEU A 271 4.71 14.44 16.69
CA LEU A 271 3.91 13.27 16.38
C LEU A 271 2.44 13.62 16.60
N ASN A 272 1.68 13.72 15.53
CA ASN A 272 0.23 13.76 15.60
C ASN A 272 -0.29 12.37 16.02
N ILE A 273 -1.16 12.32 17.01
CA ILE A 273 -1.87 11.08 17.39
C ILE A 273 -3.37 11.28 17.22
N GLY A 274 -3.90 10.87 16.06
CA GLY A 274 -5.33 10.83 15.79
C GLY A 274 -5.99 9.63 16.49
N THR A 275 -6.89 9.89 17.43
CA THR A 275 -7.64 8.86 18.14
C THR A 275 -9.07 8.80 17.61
N PRO A 276 -9.55 7.63 17.13
CA PRO A 276 -10.95 7.47 16.77
C PRO A 276 -11.85 7.70 17.99
N ILE A 277 -12.83 8.58 17.87
CA ILE A 277 -13.76 8.93 18.95
C ILE A 277 -15.15 8.31 18.79
N ASP A 278 -15.45 7.76 17.62
CA ASP A 278 -16.76 7.20 17.29
C ASP A 278 -16.68 6.05 16.28
N ALA A 279 -17.83 5.42 15.99
CA ALA A 279 -17.90 4.31 15.04
C ALA A 279 -17.70 4.72 13.57
N SER A 280 -17.78 6.03 13.28
CA SER A 280 -17.59 6.56 11.94
C SER A 280 -16.10 6.64 11.57
N GLY A 281 -15.21 6.72 12.57
CA GLY A 281 -13.79 6.99 12.38
C GLY A 281 -13.47 8.50 12.43
N ASP A 282 -14.24 9.31 13.15
CA ASP A 282 -13.84 10.69 13.46
C ASP A 282 -12.60 10.66 14.37
N LEU A 283 -11.61 11.49 14.06
CA LEU A 283 -10.34 11.59 14.78
C LEU A 283 -10.32 12.83 15.67
N CYS A 284 -9.83 12.63 16.90
CA CYS A 284 -9.39 13.68 17.82
C CYS A 284 -7.87 13.61 17.96
N PHE A 285 -7.18 14.72 17.74
CA PHE A 285 -5.73 14.80 17.69
C PHE A 285 -5.13 15.32 19.01
N LEU A 286 -3.96 14.80 19.35
CA LEU A 286 -3.11 15.20 20.47
C LEU A 286 -1.72 15.58 19.97
#